data_AF-A0A9P1BPU0-F1
#
_entry.id   AF-A0A9P1BPU0-F1
#
_cell.length_a   1.000
_cell.length_b   1.000
_cell.length_c   1.000
_cell.angle_alpha   90.00
_cell.angle_beta   90.00
_cell.angle_gamma   90.00
#
_symmetry.space_group_name_H-M   'P 1'
#
loop_
_entity.id
_entity.type
_entity.pdbx_description
1 polymer ?
#
loop_
_entity_poly.entity_id
_entity_poly.type
_entity_poly.pdbx_seq_one_letter_code
_entity_poly.pdbx_strand_id
1 'polypeptide(L)'
;MAAPPEPWDSCTKLWWMLLEAEKDLSTAIQKCEDIRRERERGRHVRAKRTEAAEDDLHTASLHFLHLQRQLGLDASAPDVSAAKAALRRRSAQAARNMRGVGLQLGFPNELWHKVVHAALPCPEGLAPVLKISPQ
;
A
#
# COMPACT_ATOMS: atom_id res chain seq x y z
N MET A 1 -15.51 2.99 23.73
CA MET A 1 -15.27 1.55 23.45
C MET A 1 -14.52 1.46 22.15
N ALA A 2 -13.23 1.09 22.18
CA ALA A 2 -12.46 0.88 20.96
C ALA A 2 -12.98 -0.40 20.29
N ALA A 3 -13.34 -0.31 19.01
CA ALA A 3 -13.69 -1.49 18.21
C ALA A 3 -12.53 -2.51 18.30
N PRO A 4 -12.82 -3.82 18.43
CA PRO A 4 -11.76 -4.81 18.39
C PRO A 4 -10.95 -4.61 17.11
N PRO A 5 -9.60 -4.62 17.16
CA PRO A 5 -8.79 -4.50 15.96
C PRO A 5 -9.19 -5.63 15.02
N GLU A 6 -9.75 -5.30 13.85
CA GLU A 6 -10.17 -6.31 12.87
C GLU A 6 -8.98 -7.25 12.62
N PRO A 7 -9.16 -8.54 12.93
CA PRO A 7 -8.03 -9.44 13.01
C PRO A 7 -7.69 -9.84 11.56
N TRP A 8 -6.39 -9.83 11.24
CA TRP A 8 -5.75 -10.43 10.07
C TRP A 8 -6.13 -9.97 8.63
N ASP A 9 -7.36 -9.53 8.34
CA ASP A 9 -7.79 -9.15 6.97
C ASP A 9 -7.21 -7.81 6.45
N SER A 10 -6.52 -7.05 7.31
CA SER A 10 -6.09 -5.70 6.95
C SER A 10 -4.91 -5.65 5.96
N CYS A 11 -3.92 -6.54 6.04
CA CYS A 11 -2.68 -6.33 5.27
C CYS A 11 -2.89 -6.58 3.77
N THR A 12 -3.54 -7.68 3.40
CA THR A 12 -3.84 -8.00 2.00
C THR A 12 -4.79 -6.98 1.38
N LYS A 13 -5.84 -6.59 2.11
CA LYS A 13 -6.75 -5.53 1.69
C LYS A 13 -6.03 -4.19 1.50
N LEU A 14 -5.17 -3.79 2.45
CA LEU A 14 -4.37 -2.57 2.35
C LEU A 14 -3.38 -2.62 1.18
N TRP A 15 -2.84 -3.79 0.83
CA TRP A 15 -2.01 -3.95 -0.36
C TRP A 15 -2.79 -3.70 -1.64
N TRP A 16 -3.97 -4.28 -1.78
CA TRP A 16 -4.84 -4.03 -2.93
C TRP A 16 -5.25 -2.57 -3.02
N MET A 17 -5.72 -1.99 -1.93
CA MET A 17 -6.10 -0.57 -1.87
C MET A 17 -4.92 0.35 -2.23
N LEU A 18 -3.71 0.03 -1.76
CA LEU A 18 -2.52 0.82 -2.07
C LEU A 18 -2.14 0.73 -3.56
N LEU A 19 -2.21 -0.46 -4.16
CA LEU A 19 -1.93 -0.67 -5.57
C LEU A 19 -2.96 0.03 -6.46
N GLU A 20 -4.24 -0.01 -6.07
CA GLU A 20 -5.32 0.69 -6.77
C GLU A 20 -5.15 2.20 -6.67
N ALA A 21 -4.90 2.73 -5.47
CA ALA A 21 -4.66 4.16 -5.28
C ALA A 21 -3.39 4.65 -5.99
N GLU A 22 -2.32 3.85 -6.05
CA GLU A 22 -1.12 4.16 -6.83
C GLU A 22 -1.44 4.25 -8.32
N LYS A 23 -2.21 3.30 -8.85
CA LYS A 23 -2.63 3.28 -10.24
C LYS A 23 -3.49 4.50 -10.58
N ASP A 24 -4.45 4.82 -9.72
CA ASP A 24 -5.33 5.98 -9.91
C ASP A 24 -4.55 7.28 -9.88
N LEU A 25 -3.63 7.42 -8.91
CA LEU A 25 -2.75 8.57 -8.80
C LEU A 25 -1.86 8.72 -10.03
N SER A 26 -1.21 7.64 -10.49
CA SER A 26 -0.38 7.65 -11.70
C SER A 26 -1.20 8.03 -12.94
N THR A 27 -2.42 7.51 -13.06
CA THR A 27 -3.33 7.82 -14.16
C THR A 27 -3.73 9.30 -14.15
N ALA A 28 -4.05 9.86 -12.98
CA ALA A 28 -4.43 11.26 -12.85
C ALA A 28 -3.25 12.20 -13.12
N ILE A 29 -2.05 11.88 -12.65
CA ILE A 29 -0.82 12.61 -12.98
C ILE A 29 -0.60 12.62 -14.49
N GLN A 30 -0.72 11.46 -15.13
CA GLN A 30 -0.54 11.36 -16.58
C GLN A 30 -1.56 12.19 -17.36
N LYS A 31 -2.83 12.20 -16.94
CA LYS A 31 -3.87 13.06 -17.55
C LYS A 31 -3.51 14.54 -17.47
N CYS A 32 -3.04 15.00 -16.31
CA CYS A 32 -2.59 16.39 -16.14
C CYS A 32 -1.37 16.71 -17.01
N GLU A 33 -0.39 15.81 -17.08
CA GLU A 33 0.76 15.95 -17.96
C GLU A 33 0.38 16.02 -19.44
N ASP A 34 -0.55 15.18 -19.88
CA ASP A 34 -1.00 15.16 -21.27
C ASP A 34 -1.68 16.47 -21.65
N ILE A 35 -2.52 17.02 -20.77
CA ILE A 35 -3.14 18.35 -20.94
C ILE A 35 -2.08 19.44 -20.98
N ARG A 36 -1.08 19.39 -20.11
CA ARG A 36 0.03 20.33 -20.10
C ARG A 36 0.81 20.29 -21.42
N ARG A 37 1.17 19.09 -21.90
CA ARG A 37 1.85 18.88 -23.19
C ARG A 37 1.00 19.36 -24.38
N GLU A 38 -0.31 19.20 -24.32
CA GLU A 38 -1.22 19.73 -25.35
C GLU A 38 -1.19 21.27 -25.39
N ARG A 39 -1.23 21.92 -24.22
CA ARG A 39 -1.13 23.39 -24.11
C ARG A 39 0.23 23.91 -24.60
N GLU A 40 1.33 23.24 -24.24
CA GLU A 40 2.68 23.58 -24.68
C GLU A 40 2.85 23.43 -26.21
N ARG A 41 2.10 22.51 -26.84
CA ARG A 41 2.03 22.37 -28.30
C ARG A 41 1.11 23.40 -28.98
N GLY A 42 0.59 24.38 -28.25
CA GLY A 42 -0.30 25.43 -28.77
C GLY A 42 -1.72 24.96 -29.09
N ARG A 43 -2.13 23.77 -28.60
CA ARG A 43 -3.50 23.29 -28.80
C ARG A 43 -4.45 23.93 -27.80
N HIS A 44 -5.61 24.38 -28.28
CA HIS A 44 -6.65 24.92 -27.42
C HIS A 44 -7.32 23.79 -26.62
N VAL A 45 -7.05 23.75 -25.31
CA VAL A 45 -7.70 22.82 -24.38
C VAL A 45 -8.88 23.52 -23.72
N ARG A 46 -10.07 22.90 -23.75
CA ARG A 46 -11.26 23.43 -23.08
C ARG A 46 -11.02 23.50 -21.56
N ALA A 47 -11.40 24.61 -20.93
CA ALA A 47 -11.25 24.82 -19.48
C ALA A 47 -11.82 23.65 -18.65
N LYS A 48 -13.04 23.19 -18.98
CA LYS A 48 -13.70 22.03 -18.36
C LYS A 48 -12.84 20.75 -18.35
N ARG A 49 -12.02 20.52 -19.39
CA ARG A 49 -11.15 19.33 -19.45
C ARG A 49 -9.97 19.46 -18.50
N THR A 50 -9.45 20.67 -18.33
CA THR A 50 -8.38 20.93 -17.36
C THR A 50 -8.90 20.81 -15.93
N GLU A 51 -10.02 21.45 -15.62
CA GLU A 51 -10.66 21.36 -14.30
C GLU A 51 -10.93 19.91 -13.91
N ALA A 52 -11.52 19.11 -14.81
CA ALA A 52 -11.78 17.69 -14.53
C ALA A 52 -10.51 16.88 -14.25
N ALA A 53 -9.39 17.18 -14.92
CA ALA A 53 -8.13 16.48 -14.67
C ALA A 53 -7.50 16.90 -13.33
N GLU A 54 -7.61 18.18 -12.97
CA GLU A 54 -7.15 18.69 -11.67
C GLU A 54 -7.99 18.12 -10.52
N ASP A 55 -9.32 18.01 -10.69
CA ASP A 55 -10.23 17.38 -9.74
C ASP A 55 -9.93 15.89 -9.56
N ASP A 56 -9.71 15.17 -10.67
CA ASP A 56 -9.30 13.75 -10.66
C ASP A 56 -7.99 13.58 -9.86
N LEU A 57 -6.99 14.43 -10.13
CA LEU A 57 -5.69 14.40 -9.44
C LEU A 57 -5.83 14.72 -7.95
N HIS A 58 -6.63 15.71 -7.60
CA HIS A 58 -6.89 16.08 -6.22
C HIS A 58 -7.55 14.92 -5.46
N THR A 59 -8.59 14.33 -6.04
CA THR A 59 -9.32 13.20 -5.45
C THR A 59 -8.41 11.98 -5.25
N ALA A 60 -7.63 11.61 -6.27
CA ALA A 60 -6.69 10.50 -6.18
C ALA A 60 -5.60 10.75 -5.13
N SER A 61 -5.09 11.97 -5.04
CA SER A 61 -4.10 12.37 -4.04
C SER A 61 -4.64 12.28 -2.62
N LEU A 62 -5.86 12.75 -2.38
CA LEU A 62 -6.52 12.66 -1.08
C LEU A 62 -6.77 11.22 -0.66
N HIS A 63 -7.22 10.37 -1.59
CA HIS A 63 -7.41 8.94 -1.33
C HIS A 63 -6.09 8.26 -0.95
N PHE A 64 -5.01 8.55 -1.69
CA PHE A 64 -3.67 8.02 -1.38
C PHE A 64 -3.15 8.49 -0.02
N LEU A 65 -3.31 9.78 0.30
CA LEU A 65 -2.94 10.35 1.59
C LEU A 65 -3.73 9.73 2.74
N HIS A 66 -5.01 9.45 2.54
CA HIS A 66 -5.83 8.75 3.53
C HIS A 66 -5.27 7.36 3.83
N LEU A 67 -4.89 6.59 2.79
CA LEU A 67 -4.26 5.28 2.96
C LEU A 67 -2.90 5.38 3.66
N GLN A 68 -2.08 6.38 3.34
CA GLN A 68 -0.83 6.64 4.06
C GLN A 68 -1.05 6.86 5.56
N ARG A 69 -2.08 7.65 5.93
CA ARG A 69 -2.43 7.86 7.33
C ARG A 69 -2.90 6.58 8.02
N GLN A 70 -3.64 5.72 7.33
CA GLN A 70 -3.99 4.38 7.84
C GLN A 70 -2.77 3.48 8.05
N LEU A 71 -1.65 3.74 7.36
CA LEU A 71 -0.36 3.08 7.56
C LEU A 71 0.50 3.76 8.63
N GLY A 72 0.01 4.83 9.27
CA GLY A 72 0.73 5.59 10.29
C GLY A 72 1.76 6.56 9.72
N LEU A 73 1.67 6.89 8.42
CA LEU A 73 2.51 7.88 7.77
C LEU A 73 1.78 9.22 7.76
N ASP A 74 2.36 10.23 8.42
CA ASP A 74 1.86 11.59 8.38
C ASP A 74 2.68 12.40 7.38
N ALA A 75 2.15 12.52 6.17
CA ALA A 75 2.78 13.23 5.07
C ALA A 75 1.81 14.24 4.45
N SER A 76 2.34 15.35 3.97
CA SER A 76 1.58 16.38 3.25
C SER A 76 1.39 16.04 1.77
N ALA A 77 2.14 15.08 1.23
CA ALA A 77 2.12 14.69 -0.17
C ALA A 77 2.08 13.15 -0.33
N PRO A 78 1.50 12.64 -1.43
CA PRO A 78 1.54 11.22 -1.76
C PRO A 78 2.98 10.71 -1.92
N ASP A 79 3.36 9.71 -1.12
CA ASP A 79 4.65 9.02 -1.18
C ASP A 79 4.43 7.50 -1.29
N VAL A 80 4.52 7.02 -2.53
CA VAL A 80 4.35 5.60 -2.87
C VAL A 80 5.42 4.72 -2.23
N SER A 81 6.66 5.21 -2.16
CA SER A 81 7.79 4.44 -1.63
C SER A 81 7.63 4.24 -0.12
N ALA A 82 7.34 5.32 0.61
CA ALA A 82 7.12 5.27 2.04
C ALA A 82 5.90 4.39 2.40
N ALA A 83 4.78 4.55 1.67
CA ALA A 83 3.58 3.74 1.88
C ALA A 83 3.85 2.23 1.70
N LYS A 84 4.53 1.85 0.61
CA LYS A 84 4.93 0.46 0.36
C LYS A 84 5.88 -0.06 1.44
N ALA A 85 6.84 0.75 1.87
CA ALA A 85 7.78 0.37 2.91
C ALA A 85 7.08 0.14 4.27
N ALA A 86 6.16 1.03 4.65
CA ALA A 86 5.35 0.88 5.87
C ALA A 86 4.49 -0.39 5.83
N LEU A 87 3.84 -0.65 4.70
CA LEU A 87 3.00 -1.83 4.54
C LEU A 87 3.82 -3.14 4.53
N ARG A 88 5.02 -3.14 3.95
CA ARG A 88 5.98 -4.27 4.07
C ARG A 88 6.36 -4.53 5.52
N ARG A 89 6.69 -3.49 6.30
CA ARG A 89 7.02 -3.63 7.74
C ARG A 89 5.85 -4.21 8.53
N ARG A 90 4.64 -3.70 8.29
CA ARG A 90 3.41 -4.19 8.93
C ARG A 90 3.11 -5.65 8.57
N SER A 91 3.27 -6.01 7.30
CA SER A 91 3.10 -7.38 6.81
C SER A 91 4.14 -8.33 7.44
N ALA A 92 5.40 -7.90 7.55
CA ALA A 92 6.44 -8.68 8.21
C ALA A 92 6.14 -8.90 9.70
N GLN A 93 5.65 -7.87 10.39
CA GLN A 93 5.26 -7.99 11.80
C GLN A 93 4.07 -8.92 11.97
N ALA A 94 3.06 -8.84 11.11
CA ALA A 94 1.93 -9.76 11.09
C ALA A 94 2.40 -11.20 10.87
N ALA A 95 3.31 -11.43 9.92
CA ALA A 95 3.87 -12.75 9.66
C ALA A 95 4.62 -13.32 10.87
N ARG A 96 5.41 -12.50 11.56
CA ARG A 96 6.12 -12.90 12.81
C ARG A 96 5.14 -13.27 13.91
N ASN A 97 4.10 -12.45 14.11
CA ASN A 97 3.07 -12.71 15.13
C ASN A 97 2.32 -14.02 14.83
N MET A 98 1.90 -14.23 13.58
CA MET A 98 1.24 -15.47 13.17
C MET A 98 2.15 -16.68 13.40
N ARG A 99 3.44 -16.61 13.03
CA ARG A 99 4.41 -17.69 13.31
C ARG A 99 4.53 -17.99 14.81
N GLY A 100 4.62 -16.96 15.66
CA GLY A 100 4.67 -17.13 17.10
C GLY A 100 3.44 -17.85 17.66
N VAL A 101 2.25 -17.48 17.18
CA VAL A 101 0.99 -18.15 17.54
C VAL A 101 1.00 -19.61 17.09
N GLY A 102 1.46 -19.91 15.87
CA GLY A 102 1.52 -21.28 15.39
C GLY A 102 2.49 -22.17 16.18
N LEU A 103 3.62 -21.61 16.62
CA LEU A 103 4.54 -22.31 17.53
C LEU A 103 3.89 -22.58 18.90
N GLN A 104 3.19 -21.61 19.47
CA GLN A 104 2.47 -21.77 20.74
C GLN A 104 1.35 -22.80 20.66
N LEU A 105 0.68 -22.91 19.51
CA LEU A 105 -0.39 -23.86 19.26
C LEU A 105 0.11 -25.24 18.79
N GLY A 106 1.43 -25.41 18.62
CA GLY A 106 2.04 -26.67 18.19
C GLY A 106 1.77 -27.03 16.72
N PHE A 107 1.49 -26.06 15.85
CA PHE A 107 1.28 -26.34 14.44
C PHE A 107 2.58 -26.76 13.74
N PRO A 108 2.52 -27.68 12.75
CA PRO A 108 3.68 -28.05 11.95
C PRO A 108 4.28 -26.83 11.24
N ASN A 109 5.55 -26.53 11.53
CA ASN A 109 6.24 -25.34 11.03
C ASN A 109 6.15 -25.17 9.51
N GLU A 110 6.27 -26.26 8.75
CA GLU A 110 6.25 -26.21 7.28
C GLU A 110 4.87 -25.83 6.72
N LEU A 111 3.80 -26.40 7.26
CA LEU A 111 2.43 -26.09 6.84
C LEU A 111 2.05 -24.67 7.27
N TRP A 112 2.41 -24.32 8.50
CA TRP A 112 2.13 -22.99 9.03
C TRP A 112 2.89 -21.89 8.27
N HIS A 113 4.13 -22.16 7.84
CA HIS A 113 4.88 -21.25 6.99
C HIS A 113 4.19 -21.01 5.64
N LYS A 114 3.64 -22.06 5.02
CA LYS A 114 2.86 -21.95 3.77
C LYS A 114 1.58 -21.14 3.97
N VAL A 115 0.87 -21.35 5.08
CA VAL A 115 -0.34 -20.58 5.43
C VAL A 115 -0.02 -19.10 5.61
N VAL A 116 1.04 -18.77 6.35
CA VAL A 116 1.47 -17.37 6.57
C VAL A 116 1.89 -16.71 5.25
N HIS A 117 2.57 -17.43 4.36
CA HIS A 117 2.96 -16.93 3.05
C HIS A 117 1.78 -16.74 2.10
N ALA A 118 0.75 -17.59 2.20
CA ALA A 118 -0.48 -17.44 1.42
C ALA A 118 -1.37 -16.31 1.95
N ALA A 119 -1.42 -16.10 3.27
CA ALA A 119 -2.28 -15.11 3.91
C ALA A 119 -1.74 -13.68 3.83
N LEU A 120 -0.41 -13.51 3.74
CA LEU A 120 0.23 -12.21 3.69
C LEU A 120 0.99 -12.06 2.37
N PRO A 121 0.66 -11.07 1.52
CA PRO A 121 1.50 -10.71 0.38
C PRO A 121 2.82 -10.13 0.90
N CYS A 122 3.77 -11.01 1.17
CA CYS A 122 5.15 -10.67 1.42
C CYS A 122 5.88 -10.73 0.08
N PRO A 123 6.24 -9.59 -0.54
CA PRO A 123 7.10 -9.64 -1.70
C PRO A 123 8.43 -10.31 -1.33
N GLU A 124 8.89 -11.23 -2.17
CA GLU A 124 10.20 -11.89 -2.06
C GLU A 124 11.29 -10.83 -1.81
N GLY A 125 11.95 -10.92 -0.66
CA GLY A 125 12.92 -9.91 -0.23
C GLY A 125 13.06 -9.73 1.29
N LEU A 126 12.15 -10.28 2.10
CA LEU A 126 12.30 -10.37 3.56
C LEU A 126 13.12 -11.60 4.01
N ALA A 127 13.78 -12.29 3.08
CA ALA A 127 14.65 -13.42 3.35
C ALA A 127 15.86 -13.12 4.27
N PRO A 128 16.48 -11.91 4.34
CA PRO A 128 17.67 -11.75 5.17
C PRO A 128 17.39 -11.31 6.62
N VAL A 129 16.18 -10.88 6.99
CA VAL A 129 15.87 -10.50 8.39
C VAL A 129 15.50 -11.73 9.24
N LEU A 130 15.61 -12.93 8.68
CA LEU A 130 15.39 -14.22 9.32
C LEU A 130 16.70 -15.00 9.54
N LYS A 131 17.83 -14.31 9.74
CA LYS A 131 18.94 -14.91 10.49
C LYS A 131 18.52 -14.94 11.96
N ILE A 132 17.71 -15.93 12.32
CA ILE A 132 17.62 -16.39 13.69
C ILE A 132 18.99 -17.00 13.96
N SER A 133 19.85 -16.28 14.69
CA SER A 133 21.04 -16.88 15.29
C SER A 133 20.55 -18.02 16.17
N PRO A 134 20.98 -19.28 15.95
CA PRO A 134 20.84 -20.29 16.98
C PRO A 134 21.73 -19.86 18.15
N GLN A 135 21.16 -19.81 19.36
CA GLN A 135 21.96 -19.89 20.57
C GLN A 135 22.62 -21.25 20.65
#